data_AF-A0A286Y038-F1
#
_entry.id   AF-A0A286Y038-F1
#
_cell.length_a   1.000
_cell.length_b   1.000
_cell.length_c   1.000
_cell.angle_alpha   90.00
_cell.angle_beta   90.00
_cell.angle_gamma   90.00
#
_symmetry.space_group_name_H-M   'P 1'
#
loop_
_entity.id
_entity.type
_entity.pdbx_description
1 polymer ?
#
loop_
_entity_poly.entity_id
_entity_poly.type
_entity_poly.pdbx_seq_one_letter_code
_entity_poly.pdbx_strand_id
1 'polypeptide(L)'
;MDSTKETSNTYKEDLLLRMGLNDNKAGMEGLDKEKINKIIMGATKGSRFYGNELKKEKQVNQRIENMMQQKARITSQQLREAQLQVDRFAMELEHCRDLSNTIVHVDMDAFYAAVEMRDNPELKDKPIAVGSMSMLSTSNYHARRFGVRAAMPGFIAKRLCPHLIIVPLNFDKYRVVSKQVGICLAPTSICSWVSCRIRSQLQMPRQDWPEERRRYFIKTGNSAENGIAPNTMLAKVCSDKNKPNGQYQILPSRQAVMEFIKDLPIRKVRYVILRRQNFCCF
;
A
#
# COMPACT_ATOMS: atom_id res chain seq x y z
N MET A 1 -5.62 -40.09 39.93
CA MET A 1 -6.09 -40.69 38.66
C MET A 1 -6.90 -39.61 37.97
N ASP A 2 -6.28 -38.52 37.54
CA ASP A 2 -5.40 -38.38 36.37
C ASP A 2 -6.19 -38.38 35.06
N SER A 3 -6.45 -37.18 34.54
CA SER A 3 -6.21 -36.84 33.13
C SER A 3 -6.46 -35.35 32.91
N THR A 4 -5.37 -34.59 32.96
CA THR A 4 -5.22 -33.31 32.30
C THR A 4 -5.53 -33.48 30.81
N LYS A 5 -6.66 -32.94 30.34
CA LYS A 5 -6.88 -32.72 28.90
C LYS A 5 -6.06 -31.50 28.48
N GLU A 6 -4.78 -31.74 28.25
CA GLU A 6 -3.96 -30.94 27.33
C GLU A 6 -4.56 -31.06 25.92
N THR A 7 -5.52 -30.21 25.59
CA THR A 7 -5.95 -30.04 24.21
C THR A 7 -4.90 -29.20 23.48
N SER A 8 -3.88 -29.89 22.98
CA SER A 8 -3.22 -29.68 21.69
C SER A 8 -3.12 -28.23 21.21
N ASN A 9 -2.14 -27.49 21.74
CA ASN A 9 -1.73 -26.18 21.21
C ASN A 9 -0.55 -26.31 20.24
N THR A 10 -0.57 -27.37 19.42
CA THR A 10 0.56 -27.78 18.57
C THR A 10 0.16 -27.60 17.10
N TYR A 11 1.00 -26.90 16.34
CA TYR A 11 0.96 -26.73 14.87
C TYR A 11 0.16 -25.54 14.29
N LYS A 12 0.44 -24.33 14.77
CA LYS A 12 0.76 -23.24 13.83
C LYS A 12 2.16 -22.77 14.19
N GLU A 13 3.17 -23.27 13.48
CA GLU A 13 4.48 -22.60 13.45
C GLU A 13 4.18 -21.14 13.15
N ASP A 14 4.38 -20.29 14.15
CA ASP A 14 4.02 -18.87 14.15
C ASP A 14 4.76 -18.25 12.97
N LEU A 15 4.02 -18.10 11.87
CA LEU A 15 4.59 -17.69 10.61
C LEU A 15 4.87 -16.21 10.76
N LEU A 16 6.06 -15.88 11.25
CA LEU A 16 6.57 -14.54 11.54
C LEU A 16 5.87 -13.53 10.64
N LEU A 17 4.91 -12.80 11.21
CA LEU A 17 4.00 -11.91 10.46
C LEU A 17 4.77 -10.84 9.65
N ARG A 18 6.03 -10.61 10.04
CA ARG A 18 6.95 -9.65 9.44
C ARG A 18 7.75 -10.21 8.28
N MET A 19 7.96 -11.53 8.23
CA MET A 19 8.71 -12.20 7.16
C MET A 19 7.80 -12.83 6.11
N GLY A 20 6.60 -13.25 6.50
CA GLY A 20 5.61 -13.79 5.58
C GLY A 20 5.25 -12.81 4.46
N LEU A 21 4.75 -13.38 3.36
CA LEU A 21 4.21 -12.65 2.24
C LEU A 21 3.08 -11.74 2.70
N ASN A 22 3.29 -10.44 2.54
CA ASN A 22 2.24 -9.44 2.65
C ASN A 22 1.74 -9.12 1.23
N ASP A 23 0.56 -9.65 0.92
CA ASP A 23 -0.17 -9.59 -0.35
C ASP A 23 -1.07 -8.36 -0.48
N ASN A 24 -0.96 -7.37 0.41
CA ASN A 24 -1.81 -6.18 0.38
C ASN A 24 -1.52 -5.22 -0.78
N LYS A 25 -0.53 -5.53 -1.59
CA LYS A 25 -0.08 -4.73 -2.72
C LYS A 25 -0.85 -5.17 -3.98
N ALA A 26 -1.21 -4.20 -4.81
CA ALA A 26 -1.92 -4.47 -6.07
C ALA A 26 -1.20 -5.49 -6.95
N GLY A 27 -1.96 -6.40 -7.56
CA GLY A 27 -1.44 -7.46 -8.43
C GLY A 27 -0.85 -8.65 -7.68
N MET A 28 -1.22 -8.81 -6.41
CA MET A 28 -0.81 -9.94 -5.55
C MET A 28 -2.01 -10.67 -4.95
N GLU A 29 -3.22 -10.40 -5.47
CA GLU A 29 -4.44 -11.08 -5.06
C GLU A 29 -4.43 -12.55 -5.51
N GLY A 30 -4.98 -13.45 -4.69
CA GLY A 30 -5.15 -14.86 -5.05
C GLY A 30 -3.89 -15.73 -5.02
N LEU A 31 -2.78 -15.23 -4.48
CA LEU A 31 -1.54 -16.01 -4.37
C LEU A 31 -1.61 -17.09 -3.29
N ASP A 32 -0.99 -18.24 -3.56
CA ASP A 32 -0.77 -19.30 -2.57
C ASP A 32 0.29 -18.85 -1.54
N LYS A 33 -0.22 -18.26 -0.46
CA LYS A 33 0.62 -17.74 0.63
C LYS A 33 1.40 -18.84 1.32
N GLU A 34 0.83 -20.03 1.49
CA GLU A 34 1.50 -21.11 2.22
C GLU A 34 2.74 -21.57 1.48
N LYS A 35 2.62 -21.81 0.17
CA LYS A 35 3.74 -22.19 -0.67
C LYS A 35 4.83 -21.10 -0.70
N ILE A 36 4.43 -19.85 -0.92
CA ILE A 36 5.39 -18.73 -0.97
C ILE A 36 6.10 -18.57 0.38
N ASN A 37 5.36 -18.65 1.48
CA ASN A 37 5.92 -18.52 2.81
C ASN A 37 6.87 -19.66 3.17
N LYS A 38 6.58 -20.91 2.75
CA LYS A 38 7.52 -22.04 2.92
C LYS A 38 8.86 -21.75 2.25
N ILE A 39 8.86 -21.19 1.03
CA ILE A 39 10.10 -20.82 0.32
C ILE A 39 10.85 -19.70 1.05
N ILE A 40 10.15 -18.64 1.47
CA ILE A 40 10.74 -17.53 2.22
C ILE A 40 11.36 -18.02 3.53
N MET A 41 10.65 -18.87 4.26
CA MET A 41 11.12 -19.45 5.52
C MET A 41 12.32 -20.35 5.31
N GLY A 42 12.30 -21.23 4.31
CA GLY A 42 13.44 -22.07 3.94
C GLY A 42 14.68 -21.27 3.53
N ALA A 43 14.52 -20.05 3.01
CA ALA A 43 15.63 -19.16 2.68
C ALA A 43 16.17 -18.33 3.85
N THR A 44 15.39 -18.19 4.92
CA THR A 44 15.68 -17.21 5.98
C THR A 44 15.97 -17.87 7.33
N LYS A 45 15.45 -19.08 7.59
CA LYS A 45 15.61 -19.82 8.86
C LYS A 45 17.09 -20.00 9.20
N GLY A 46 17.46 -19.70 10.45
CA GLY A 46 18.83 -19.79 10.94
C GLY A 46 19.71 -18.55 10.69
N SER A 47 19.23 -17.53 9.96
CA SER A 47 19.98 -16.29 9.76
C SER A 47 19.96 -15.36 10.98
N ARG A 48 20.95 -14.45 11.08
CA ARG A 48 20.94 -13.37 12.08
C ARG A 48 19.71 -12.46 11.94
N PHE A 49 19.26 -12.23 10.71
CA PHE A 49 18.04 -11.47 10.41
C PHE A 49 16.81 -12.16 11.02
N TYR A 50 16.68 -13.48 10.82
CA TYR A 50 15.62 -14.29 11.39
C TYR A 50 15.54 -14.19 12.92
N GLY A 51 16.68 -14.34 13.61
CA GLY A 51 16.74 -14.19 15.07
C GLY A 51 16.31 -12.79 15.55
N ASN A 52 16.65 -11.74 14.79
CA ASN A 52 16.21 -10.38 15.10
C ASN A 52 14.70 -10.19 14.89
N GLU A 53 14.13 -10.77 13.84
CA GLU A 53 12.68 -10.70 13.60
C GLU A 53 11.89 -11.46 14.68
N LEU A 54 12.37 -12.63 15.14
CA LEU A 54 11.81 -13.33 16.30
C LEU A 54 11.84 -12.46 17.57
N LYS A 55 12.96 -11.78 17.83
CA LYS A 55 13.07 -10.87 18.98
C LYS A 55 12.05 -9.73 18.89
N LYS A 56 11.89 -9.12 17.71
CA LYS A 56 10.93 -8.03 17.48
C LYS A 56 9.49 -8.53 17.61
N GLU A 57 9.18 -9.73 17.13
CA GLU A 57 7.85 -10.33 17.25
C GLU A 57 7.52 -10.58 18.72
N LYS A 58 8.45 -11.16 19.51
CA LYS A 58 8.29 -11.30 20.96
C LYS A 58 8.02 -9.96 21.65
N GLN A 59 8.72 -8.90 21.28
CA GLN A 59 8.48 -7.55 21.82
C GLN A 59 7.09 -7.01 21.47
N VAL A 60 6.60 -7.27 20.25
CA VAL A 60 5.24 -6.88 19.86
C VAL A 60 4.20 -7.68 20.64
N ASN A 61 4.39 -8.98 20.79
CA ASN A 61 3.49 -9.84 21.54
C ASN A 61 3.42 -9.43 23.01
N GLN A 62 4.55 -9.10 23.62
CA GLN A 62 4.57 -8.55 24.99
C GLN A 62 3.79 -7.24 25.10
N ARG A 63 3.93 -6.33 24.13
CA ARG A 63 3.15 -5.07 24.12
C ARG A 63 1.65 -5.32 23.98
N ILE A 64 1.26 -6.29 23.15
CA ILE A 64 -0.15 -6.69 22.99
C ILE A 64 -0.67 -7.25 24.31
N GLU A 65 0.09 -8.14 24.96
CA GLU A 65 -0.28 -8.71 26.26
C GLU A 65 -0.47 -7.61 27.32
N ASN A 66 0.47 -6.68 27.43
CA ASN A 66 0.35 -5.54 28.36
C ASN A 66 -0.89 -4.69 28.06
N MET A 67 -1.18 -4.43 26.78
CA MET A 67 -2.38 -3.70 26.36
C MET A 67 -3.67 -4.46 26.70
N MET A 68 -3.67 -5.79 26.56
CA MET A 68 -4.81 -6.64 26.93
C MET A 68 -5.04 -6.68 28.44
N GLN A 69 -3.97 -6.72 29.24
CA GLN A 69 -4.05 -6.61 30.69
C GLN A 69 -4.58 -5.24 31.13
N GLN A 70 -4.12 -4.15 30.50
CA GLN A 70 -4.66 -2.82 30.74
C GLN A 70 -6.15 -2.74 30.39
N LYS A 71 -6.54 -3.26 29.22
CA LYS A 71 -7.94 -3.32 28.78
C LYS A 71 -8.82 -4.07 29.80
N ALA A 72 -8.33 -5.17 30.37
CA ALA A 72 -9.08 -5.96 31.35
C ALA A 72 -9.36 -5.21 32.66
N ARG A 73 -8.58 -4.17 32.99
CA ARG A 73 -8.76 -3.35 34.19
C ARG A 73 -9.74 -2.17 33.99
N ILE A 74 -10.15 -1.90 32.76
CA ILE A 74 -11.05 -0.78 32.43
C ILE A 74 -12.45 -1.10 32.95
N THR A 75 -13.01 -0.22 33.77
CA THR A 75 -14.38 -0.38 34.29
C THR A 75 -15.42 0.12 33.29
N SER A 76 -16.65 -0.39 33.41
CA SER A 76 -17.78 0.09 32.59
C SER A 76 -18.06 1.58 32.80
N GLN A 77 -17.77 2.14 33.98
CA GLN A 77 -17.92 3.57 34.23
C GLN A 77 -16.89 4.39 33.44
N GLN A 78 -15.61 4.02 33.52
CA GLN A 78 -14.53 4.67 32.75
C GLN A 78 -14.80 4.60 31.24
N LEU A 79 -15.32 3.46 30.77
CA LEU A 79 -15.67 3.29 29.37
C LEU A 79 -16.80 4.24 28.93
N ARG A 80 -17.83 4.42 29.76
CA ARG A 80 -18.92 5.39 29.49
C ARG A 80 -18.41 6.83 29.48
N GLU A 81 -17.58 7.20 30.45
CA GLU A 81 -16.98 8.54 30.50
C GLU A 81 -16.12 8.82 29.26
N ALA A 82 -15.30 7.86 28.84
CA ALA A 82 -14.51 7.97 27.62
C ALA A 82 -15.40 8.05 26.38
N GLN A 83 -16.48 7.27 26.30
CA GLN A 83 -17.42 7.30 25.19
C GLN A 83 -18.04 8.70 25.02
N LEU A 84 -18.49 9.33 26.11
CA LEU A 84 -19.04 10.70 26.07
C LEU A 84 -18.03 11.75 25.60
N GLN A 85 -16.75 11.59 25.97
CA GLN A 85 -15.70 12.49 25.50
C GLN A 85 -15.40 12.30 24.01
N VAL A 86 -15.30 11.04 23.57
CA VAL A 86 -15.04 10.68 22.17
C VAL A 86 -16.21 11.12 21.27
N ASP A 87 -17.44 10.90 21.69
CA ASP A 87 -18.63 11.28 20.89
C ASP A 87 -18.73 12.79 20.71
N ARG A 88 -18.40 13.58 21.74
CA ARG A 88 -18.33 15.05 21.64
C ARG A 88 -17.30 15.48 20.61
N PHE A 89 -16.09 14.93 20.69
CA PHE A 89 -15.04 15.22 19.73
C PHE A 89 -15.40 14.76 18.30
N ALA A 90 -16.05 13.60 18.16
CA ALA A 90 -16.52 13.09 16.88
C ALA A 90 -17.60 14.00 16.26
N MET A 91 -18.50 14.56 17.08
CA MET A 91 -19.49 15.54 16.63
C MET A 91 -18.83 16.81 16.10
N GLU A 92 -17.81 17.32 16.77
CA GLU A 92 -17.03 18.49 16.31
C GLU A 92 -16.38 18.22 14.95
N LEU A 93 -15.72 17.06 14.81
CA LEU A 93 -15.12 16.64 13.53
C LEU A 93 -16.15 16.48 12.41
N GLU A 94 -17.33 15.94 12.73
CA GLU A 94 -18.41 15.78 11.77
C GLU A 94 -18.98 17.13 11.32
N HIS A 95 -19.10 18.09 12.23
CA HIS A 95 -19.57 19.44 11.92
C HIS A 95 -18.59 20.19 11.02
N CYS A 96 -17.28 20.02 11.24
CA CYS A 96 -16.24 20.65 10.43
C CYS A 96 -15.85 19.83 9.18
N ARG A 97 -16.64 18.83 8.78
CA ARG A 97 -16.36 18.00 7.60
C ARG A 97 -16.46 18.82 6.31
N ASP A 98 -15.35 19.00 5.60
CA ASP A 98 -15.30 19.65 4.29
C ASP A 98 -15.33 18.62 3.14
N LEU A 99 -16.37 18.67 2.31
CA LEU A 99 -16.52 17.86 1.09
C LEU A 99 -16.41 18.66 -0.21
N SER A 100 -16.10 19.97 -0.12
CA SER A 100 -16.05 20.87 -1.28
C SER A 100 -14.85 20.63 -2.19
N ASN A 101 -13.77 20.06 -1.65
CA ASN A 101 -12.55 19.81 -2.40
C ASN A 101 -12.68 18.56 -3.27
N THR A 102 -12.09 18.58 -4.46
CA THR A 102 -11.83 17.38 -5.25
C THR A 102 -10.34 17.09 -5.22
N ILE A 103 -9.94 16.04 -4.50
CA ILE A 103 -8.55 15.63 -4.37
C ILE A 103 -8.29 14.48 -5.33
N VAL A 104 -7.23 14.62 -6.13
CA VAL A 104 -6.77 13.57 -7.05
C VAL A 104 -5.41 13.06 -6.56
N HIS A 105 -5.31 11.76 -6.32
CA HIS A 105 -4.07 11.08 -6.02
C HIS A 105 -3.59 10.32 -7.26
N VAL A 106 -2.43 10.70 -7.77
CA VAL A 106 -1.78 10.00 -8.89
C VAL A 106 -0.67 9.11 -8.33
N ASP A 107 -0.74 7.82 -8.63
CA ASP A 107 0.30 6.84 -8.27
C ASP A 107 0.79 6.15 -9.54
N MET A 108 2.11 6.01 -9.69
CA MET A 108 2.69 5.42 -10.90
C MET A 108 2.85 3.91 -10.77
N ASP A 109 2.30 3.20 -11.74
CA ASP A 109 2.31 1.74 -11.75
C ASP A 109 3.71 1.16 -11.88
N ALA A 110 4.13 0.43 -10.84
CA ALA A 110 5.44 -0.23 -10.79
C ALA A 110 6.60 0.66 -11.26
N PHE A 111 6.57 1.96 -10.92
CA PHE A 111 7.32 3.04 -11.57
C PHE A 111 8.70 2.68 -12.13
N TYR A 112 9.66 2.28 -11.28
CA TYR A 112 11.02 1.98 -11.78
C TYR A 112 11.03 0.83 -12.79
N ALA A 113 10.28 -0.26 -12.52
CA ALA A 113 10.19 -1.38 -13.45
C ALA A 113 9.52 -0.98 -14.77
N ALA A 114 8.48 -0.14 -14.72
CA ALA A 114 7.83 0.37 -15.92
C ALA A 114 8.78 1.24 -16.77
N VAL A 115 9.63 2.05 -16.13
CA VAL A 115 10.66 2.83 -16.83
C VAL A 115 11.73 1.93 -17.46
N GLU A 116 12.16 0.86 -16.79
CA GLU A 116 13.07 -0.13 -17.40
C GLU A 116 12.44 -0.87 -18.58
N MET A 117 11.16 -1.27 -18.47
CA MET A 117 10.42 -1.95 -19.56
C MET A 117 10.19 -1.05 -20.77
N ARG A 118 10.06 0.27 -20.56
CA ARG A 118 9.92 1.24 -21.64
C ARG A 118 11.21 1.34 -22.45
N ASP A 119 12.34 1.43 -21.77
CA ASP A 119 13.64 1.65 -22.43
C ASP A 119 14.23 0.36 -23.00
N ASN A 120 13.85 -0.80 -22.45
CA ASN A 120 14.20 -2.11 -22.98
C ASN A 120 12.93 -2.94 -23.23
N PRO A 121 12.37 -2.91 -24.45
CA PRO A 121 11.15 -3.64 -24.79
C PRO A 121 11.23 -5.16 -24.58
N GLU A 122 12.42 -5.77 -24.59
CA GLU A 122 12.59 -7.22 -24.35
C GLU A 122 12.18 -7.65 -22.93
N LEU A 123 12.05 -6.69 -22.01
CA LEU A 123 11.64 -6.91 -20.62
C LEU A 123 10.11 -6.89 -20.42
N LYS A 124 9.35 -6.45 -21.43
CA LYS A 124 7.91 -6.16 -21.30
C LYS A 124 7.08 -7.36 -20.84
N ASP A 125 7.37 -8.53 -21.39
CA ASP A 125 6.60 -9.76 -21.13
C ASP A 125 7.30 -10.71 -20.14
N LYS A 126 8.37 -10.24 -19.48
CA LYS A 126 9.18 -11.04 -18.55
C LYS A 126 8.96 -10.58 -17.10
N PRO A 127 9.05 -11.47 -16.10
CA PRO A 127 9.05 -11.04 -14.72
C PRO A 127 10.35 -10.30 -14.42
N ILE A 128 10.22 -9.03 -14.02
CA ILE A 128 11.36 -8.20 -13.68
C ILE A 128 11.19 -7.55 -12.31
N ALA A 129 12.33 -7.28 -11.66
CA ALA A 129 12.43 -6.45 -10.48
C ALA A 129 13.59 -5.47 -10.62
N VAL A 130 13.50 -4.33 -9.94
CA VAL A 130 14.56 -3.31 -9.91
C VAL A 130 15.20 -3.30 -8.53
N GLY A 131 16.53 -3.38 -8.47
CA GLY A 131 17.29 -3.42 -7.24
C GLY A 131 18.56 -4.27 -7.37
N SER A 132 18.84 -5.06 -6.35
CA SER A 132 20.00 -5.96 -6.31
C SER A 132 19.64 -7.31 -5.67
N MET A 133 20.60 -8.23 -5.65
CA MET A 133 20.46 -9.49 -4.89
C MET A 133 20.20 -9.25 -3.41
N SER A 134 20.66 -8.13 -2.85
CA SER A 134 20.46 -7.78 -1.44
C SER A 134 19.07 -7.22 -1.16
N MET A 135 18.54 -6.37 -2.04
CA MET A 135 17.25 -5.72 -1.83
C MET A 135 16.59 -5.27 -3.13
N LEU A 136 15.29 -5.52 -3.27
CA LEU A 136 14.47 -5.04 -4.38
C LEU A 136 13.71 -3.77 -4.00
N SER A 137 13.77 -2.75 -4.86
CA SER A 137 13.00 -1.51 -4.71
C SER A 137 11.56 -1.67 -5.23
N THR A 138 11.39 -2.35 -6.37
CA THR A 138 10.06 -2.64 -6.93
C THR A 138 10.09 -3.84 -7.87
N SER A 139 8.91 -4.32 -8.27
CA SER A 139 8.71 -5.41 -9.22
C SER A 139 7.54 -5.09 -10.15
N ASN A 140 7.62 -5.59 -11.39
CA ASN A 140 6.52 -5.50 -12.35
C ASN A 140 5.38 -6.47 -11.97
N TYR A 141 4.22 -6.30 -12.60
CA TYR A 141 3.04 -7.12 -12.32
C TYR A 141 3.24 -8.60 -12.65
N HIS A 142 4.05 -8.94 -13.66
CA HIS A 142 4.40 -10.33 -13.97
C HIS A 142 5.16 -10.99 -12.81
N ALA A 143 6.14 -10.31 -12.21
CA ALA A 143 6.89 -10.82 -11.07
C ALA A 143 6.04 -10.89 -9.78
N ARG A 144 5.09 -9.95 -9.59
CA ARG A 144 4.18 -9.96 -8.44
C ARG A 144 3.32 -11.22 -8.35
N ARG A 145 2.97 -11.83 -9.48
CA ARG A 145 2.25 -13.12 -9.55
C ARG A 145 3.02 -14.28 -8.91
N PHE A 146 4.33 -14.15 -8.72
CA PHE A 146 5.16 -15.14 -8.01
C PHE A 146 5.40 -14.78 -6.53
N GLY A 147 4.79 -13.69 -6.03
CA GLY A 147 5.06 -13.18 -4.69
C GLY A 147 6.21 -12.19 -4.59
N VAL A 148 6.91 -11.89 -5.70
CA VAL A 148 8.04 -10.96 -5.72
C VAL A 148 7.55 -9.53 -5.53
N ARG A 149 8.07 -8.84 -4.50
CA ARG A 149 7.62 -7.50 -4.12
C ARG A 149 8.76 -6.58 -3.67
N ALA A 150 8.43 -5.30 -3.51
CA ALA A 150 9.34 -4.31 -2.93
C ALA A 150 9.76 -4.70 -1.49
N ALA A 151 10.98 -4.33 -1.12
CA ALA A 151 11.69 -4.69 0.11
C ALA A 151 11.83 -6.20 0.37
N MET A 152 11.74 -7.01 -0.67
CA MET A 152 12.17 -8.40 -0.63
C MET A 152 13.64 -8.48 -1.04
N PRO A 153 14.48 -9.28 -0.36
CA PRO A 153 15.82 -9.56 -0.84
C PRO A 153 15.79 -10.26 -2.20
N GLY A 154 16.65 -9.83 -3.14
CA GLY A 154 16.69 -10.37 -4.49
C GLY A 154 17.00 -11.88 -4.54
N PHE A 155 17.83 -12.39 -3.63
CA PHE A 155 18.11 -13.83 -3.54
C PHE A 155 16.87 -14.65 -3.14
N ILE A 156 15.96 -14.11 -2.32
CA ILE A 156 14.69 -14.76 -2.00
C ILE A 156 13.75 -14.69 -3.21
N ALA A 157 13.68 -13.52 -3.85
CA ALA A 157 12.86 -13.33 -5.04
C ALA A 157 13.25 -14.30 -6.19
N LYS A 158 14.54 -14.56 -6.37
CA LYS A 158 15.06 -15.57 -7.31
C LYS A 158 14.64 -17.00 -6.96
N ARG A 159 14.48 -17.33 -5.68
CA ARG A 159 13.95 -18.65 -5.27
C ARG A 159 12.45 -18.77 -5.56
N LEU A 160 11.70 -17.67 -5.45
CA LEU A 160 10.28 -17.62 -5.82
C LEU A 160 10.07 -17.67 -7.34
N CYS A 161 10.95 -17.00 -8.09
CA CYS A 161 10.90 -16.91 -9.54
C CYS A 161 12.34 -17.06 -10.12
N PRO A 162 12.76 -18.28 -10.48
CA PRO A 162 14.14 -18.54 -10.97
C PRO A 162 14.51 -17.72 -12.21
N HIS A 163 13.54 -17.48 -13.09
CA HIS A 163 13.67 -16.71 -14.33
C HIS A 163 13.46 -15.20 -14.14
N LEU A 164 13.37 -14.70 -12.90
CA LEU A 164 13.25 -13.26 -12.61
C LEU A 164 14.47 -12.49 -13.11
N ILE A 165 14.27 -11.40 -13.84
CA ILE A 165 15.35 -10.49 -14.23
C ILE A 165 15.47 -9.38 -13.19
N ILE A 166 16.64 -9.24 -12.56
CA ILE A 166 16.91 -8.14 -11.61
C ILE A 166 17.71 -7.08 -12.35
N VAL A 167 17.09 -5.92 -12.56
CA VAL A 167 17.70 -4.76 -13.23
C VAL A 167 18.29 -3.82 -12.17
N PRO A 168 19.55 -3.35 -12.33
CA PRO A 168 20.14 -2.35 -11.43
C PRO A 168 19.34 -1.04 -11.39
N LEU A 169 19.41 -0.33 -10.27
CA LEU A 169 18.76 0.97 -10.10
C LEU A 169 19.47 2.05 -10.94
N ASN A 170 18.68 2.87 -11.64
CA ASN A 170 19.15 4.09 -12.30
C ASN A 170 18.34 5.32 -11.83
N PHE A 171 18.80 5.95 -10.74
CA PHE A 171 18.07 7.06 -10.12
C PHE A 171 17.98 8.31 -11.00
N ASP A 172 19.00 8.61 -11.80
CA ASP A 172 19.01 9.80 -12.64
C ASP A 172 17.93 9.70 -13.71
N LYS A 173 17.77 8.52 -14.31
CA LYS A 173 16.66 8.24 -15.21
C LYS A 173 15.31 8.45 -14.54
N TYR A 174 15.10 7.88 -13.35
CA TYR A 174 13.81 7.99 -12.66
C TYR A 174 13.48 9.43 -12.28
N ARG A 175 14.49 10.23 -11.89
CA ARG A 175 14.32 11.67 -11.61
C ARG A 175 13.88 12.44 -12.86
N VAL A 176 14.44 12.15 -14.03
CA VAL A 176 14.04 12.79 -15.29
C VAL A 176 12.58 12.48 -15.61
N VAL A 177 12.18 11.20 -15.57
CA VAL A 177 10.78 10.80 -15.83
C VAL A 177 9.84 11.41 -14.80
N SER A 178 10.24 11.43 -13.53
CA SER A 178 9.42 12.04 -12.49
C SER A 178 9.23 13.55 -12.67
N LYS A 179 10.26 14.27 -13.14
CA LYS A 179 10.13 15.69 -13.49
C LYS A 179 9.17 15.89 -14.66
N GLN A 180 9.23 15.04 -15.68
CA GLN A 180 8.30 15.09 -16.81
C GLN A 180 6.85 14.91 -16.34
N VAL A 181 6.59 13.91 -15.50
CA VAL A 181 5.26 13.69 -14.91
C VAL A 181 4.84 14.86 -14.03
N GLY A 182 5.75 15.40 -13.21
CA GLY A 182 5.49 16.58 -12.38
C GLY A 182 5.11 17.81 -13.20
N ILE A 183 5.76 18.07 -14.34
CA ILE A 183 5.42 19.17 -15.25
C ILE A 183 4.03 18.96 -15.85
N CYS A 184 3.68 17.74 -16.26
CA CYS A 184 2.33 17.44 -16.76
C CYS A 184 1.24 17.72 -15.70
N LEU A 185 1.56 17.54 -14.41
CA LEU A 185 0.64 17.78 -13.29
C LEU A 185 0.66 19.24 -12.78
N ALA A 186 1.72 20.00 -13.07
CA ALA A 186 1.91 21.38 -12.64
C ALA A 186 0.82 22.40 -13.05
N PRO A 187 0.13 22.33 -14.22
CA PRO A 187 -0.96 23.26 -14.53
C PRO A 187 -2.20 23.08 -13.65
N THR A 188 -2.25 22.03 -12.82
CA THR A 188 -3.22 21.89 -11.73
C THR A 188 -2.57 22.37 -10.44
N SER A 189 -2.89 23.61 -10.04
CA SER A 189 -2.30 24.30 -8.89
C SER A 189 -2.23 23.42 -7.62
N ILE A 190 -1.06 23.39 -6.97
CA ILE A 190 -0.68 22.61 -5.78
C ILE A 190 -0.15 21.21 -6.13
N CYS A 191 1.11 21.19 -6.61
CA CYS A 191 1.88 19.96 -6.78
C CYS A 191 2.99 19.92 -5.73
N SER A 192 2.72 19.25 -4.61
CA SER A 192 3.77 18.53 -3.89
C SER A 192 3.45 17.07 -4.12
N TRP A 193 4.42 16.33 -4.66
CA TRP A 193 4.47 14.87 -4.78
C TRP A 193 3.34 14.17 -4.02
N VAL A 194 2.46 13.39 -4.68
CA VAL A 194 1.51 12.45 -4.03
C VAL A 194 0.11 13.00 -3.62
N SER A 195 -0.33 14.21 -3.99
CA SER A 195 -1.78 14.56 -3.97
C SER A 195 -2.04 15.90 -4.66
N CYS A 196 -2.81 15.94 -5.75
CA CYS A 196 -3.27 17.17 -6.39
C CYS A 196 -4.59 17.63 -5.73
N ARG A 197 -4.60 18.85 -5.18
CA ARG A 197 -5.82 19.47 -4.64
C ARG A 197 -6.44 20.34 -5.72
N ILE A 198 -7.50 19.85 -6.37
CA ILE A 198 -8.29 20.66 -7.30
C ILE A 198 -9.40 21.33 -6.49
N ARG A 199 -9.21 22.62 -6.18
CA ARG A 199 -10.27 23.46 -5.61
C ARG A 199 -11.25 23.79 -6.73
N SER A 200 -12.54 23.70 -6.46
CA SER A 200 -13.66 23.81 -7.41
C SER A 200 -13.82 25.21 -8.05
N GLN A 201 -12.85 25.65 -8.85
CA GLN A 201 -13.04 26.73 -9.84
C GLN A 201 -13.20 26.21 -11.27
N LEU A 202 -13.35 24.89 -11.45
CA LEU A 202 -13.70 24.29 -12.74
C LEU A 202 -15.12 23.72 -12.69
N GLN A 203 -16.08 24.62 -12.47
CA GLN A 203 -17.47 24.43 -12.86
C GLN A 203 -17.65 25.06 -14.25
N MET A 204 -16.90 24.56 -15.23
CA MET A 204 -17.18 24.83 -16.64
C MET A 204 -17.66 23.51 -17.27
N PRO A 205 -18.74 23.52 -18.06
CA PRO A 205 -19.26 22.32 -18.68
C PRO A 205 -18.14 21.73 -19.55
N ARG A 206 -17.90 20.42 -19.41
CA ARG A 206 -16.86 19.67 -20.14
C ARG A 206 -17.11 19.60 -21.66
N GLN A 207 -17.99 20.44 -22.20
CA GLN A 207 -18.46 20.48 -23.57
C GLN A 207 -17.47 21.21 -24.51
N ASP A 208 -16.87 22.32 -24.06
CA ASP A 208 -16.07 23.22 -24.93
C ASP A 208 -14.59 22.83 -25.04
N TRP A 209 -14.20 21.67 -24.52
CA TRP A 209 -12.85 21.15 -24.67
C TRP A 209 -12.74 20.34 -25.96
N PRO A 210 -11.69 20.58 -26.79
CA PRO A 210 -11.39 19.74 -27.94
C PRO A 210 -11.41 18.27 -27.52
N GLU A 211 -12.04 17.39 -28.30
CA GLU A 211 -12.20 15.96 -27.97
C GLU A 211 -10.87 15.27 -27.60
N GLU A 212 -9.79 15.73 -28.21
CA GLU A 212 -8.43 15.32 -27.93
C GLU A 212 -8.04 15.58 -26.47
N ARG A 213 -8.41 16.71 -25.85
CA ARG A 213 -8.14 16.98 -24.42
C ARG A 213 -9.04 16.19 -23.46
N ARG A 214 -10.25 15.78 -23.90
CA ARG A 214 -11.10 14.83 -23.15
C ARG A 214 -10.50 13.42 -23.10
N ARG A 215 -9.75 13.05 -24.16
CA ARG A 215 -9.01 11.77 -24.26
C ARG A 215 -7.57 11.87 -23.74
N TYR A 216 -7.00 13.07 -23.67
CA TYR A 216 -5.60 13.32 -23.32
C TYR A 216 -5.41 13.93 -21.93
N PHE A 217 -5.39 13.06 -20.93
CA PHE A 217 -4.39 13.20 -19.88
C PHE A 217 -3.62 11.88 -19.66
N ILE A 218 -3.22 11.22 -20.76
CA ILE A 218 -2.12 10.25 -20.86
C ILE A 218 -1.53 10.32 -22.30
N LYS A 219 -0.74 11.35 -22.66
CA LYS A 219 0.14 11.33 -23.87
C LYS A 219 1.61 11.21 -23.50
N THR A 220 1.92 10.32 -22.57
CA THR A 220 3.30 9.91 -22.29
C THR A 220 3.34 8.42 -21.99
N GLY A 221 2.76 7.59 -22.88
CA GLY A 221 3.04 6.15 -22.97
C GLY A 221 2.71 5.26 -21.76
N ASN A 222 2.39 5.81 -20.59
CA ASN A 222 2.19 5.09 -19.34
C ASN A 222 0.92 5.61 -18.65
N SER A 223 -0.06 4.74 -18.52
CA SER A 223 -1.34 4.96 -17.87
C SER A 223 -1.18 5.53 -16.45
N ALA A 224 -1.71 6.72 -16.19
CA ALA A 224 -1.73 7.30 -14.84
C ALA A 224 -2.98 6.83 -14.07
N GLU A 225 -2.77 6.21 -12.91
CA GLU A 225 -3.84 5.73 -12.03
C GLU A 225 -4.30 6.84 -11.09
N ASN A 226 -5.61 7.13 -11.10
CA ASN A 226 -6.17 8.27 -10.40
C ASN A 226 -7.16 7.84 -9.31
N GLY A 227 -6.84 8.15 -8.06
CA GLY A 227 -7.80 8.08 -6.97
C GLY A 227 -8.43 9.44 -6.71
N ILE A 228 -9.76 9.55 -6.79
CA ILE A 228 -10.48 10.82 -6.67
C ILE A 228 -11.37 10.77 -5.43
N ALA A 229 -11.18 11.70 -4.49
CA ALA A 229 -12.00 11.76 -3.28
C ALA A 229 -12.02 13.16 -2.65
N PRO A 230 -12.89 13.40 -1.64
CA PRO A 230 -12.99 14.71 -0.99
C PRO A 230 -11.78 15.11 -0.13
N ASN A 231 -10.94 14.14 0.26
CA ASN A 231 -9.74 14.38 1.06
C ASN A 231 -8.57 13.48 0.63
N THR A 232 -7.37 13.84 1.09
CA THR A 232 -6.10 13.19 0.72
C THR A 232 -6.00 11.75 1.21
N MET A 233 -6.60 11.40 2.36
CA MET A 233 -6.59 10.04 2.90
C MET A 233 -7.36 9.11 1.95
N LEU A 234 -8.60 9.47 1.63
CA LEU A 234 -9.46 8.68 0.76
C LEU A 234 -8.91 8.61 -0.67
N ALA A 235 -8.41 9.73 -1.22
CA ALA A 235 -7.90 9.77 -2.59
C ALA A 235 -6.75 8.75 -2.79
N LYS A 236 -5.85 8.59 -1.81
CA LYS A 236 -4.82 7.53 -1.87
C LYS A 236 -5.42 6.14 -1.87
N VAL A 237 -6.36 5.86 -0.97
CA VAL A 237 -6.99 4.53 -0.91
C VAL A 237 -7.67 4.21 -2.25
N CYS A 238 -8.33 5.19 -2.86
CA CYS A 238 -8.94 5.07 -4.18
C CYS A 238 -7.91 4.75 -5.27
N SER A 239 -6.72 5.38 -5.23
CA SER A 239 -5.68 5.14 -6.24
C SER A 239 -5.15 3.70 -6.23
N ASP A 240 -5.28 2.98 -5.11
CA ASP A 240 -4.85 1.58 -4.99
C ASP A 240 -5.96 0.58 -5.39
N LYS A 241 -7.22 1.01 -5.53
CA LYS A 241 -8.37 0.09 -5.62
C LYS A 241 -8.50 -0.60 -6.97
N ASN A 242 -8.29 0.13 -8.07
CA ASN A 242 -8.48 -0.36 -9.44
C ASN A 242 -7.16 -0.55 -10.19
N LYS A 243 -6.05 -0.78 -9.46
CA LYS A 243 -4.75 -1.05 -10.09
C LYS A 243 -4.72 -2.45 -10.75
N PRO A 244 -3.96 -2.64 -11.84
CA PRO A 244 -3.18 -1.65 -12.60
C PRO A 244 -4.03 -0.83 -13.59
N ASN A 245 -3.53 0.35 -13.98
CA ASN A 245 -4.08 1.23 -15.04
C ASN A 245 -5.54 1.67 -14.83
N GLY A 246 -6.05 1.72 -13.60
CA GLY A 246 -7.42 2.10 -13.30
C GLY A 246 -7.57 3.38 -12.48
N GLN A 247 -8.81 3.87 -12.40
CA GLN A 247 -9.19 5.00 -11.55
C GLN A 247 -10.41 4.66 -10.71
N TYR A 248 -10.56 5.30 -9.56
CA TYR A 248 -11.72 5.14 -8.68
C TYR A 248 -12.09 6.48 -8.05
N GLN A 249 -13.38 6.82 -8.04
CA GLN A 249 -13.90 8.05 -7.47
C GLN A 249 -14.89 7.77 -6.34
N ILE A 250 -14.73 8.50 -5.23
CA ILE A 250 -15.77 8.66 -4.22
C ILE A 250 -16.47 9.99 -4.47
N LEU A 251 -17.79 9.95 -4.63
CA LEU A 251 -18.59 11.16 -4.79
C LEU A 251 -18.48 12.04 -3.53
N PRO A 252 -18.53 13.38 -3.65
CA PRO A 252 -18.42 14.31 -2.53
C PRO A 252 -19.72 14.37 -1.70
N SER A 253 -20.21 13.22 -1.26
CA SER A 253 -21.35 13.09 -0.36
C SER A 253 -20.95 12.30 0.88
N ARG A 254 -21.55 12.64 2.02
CA ARG A 254 -21.34 11.92 3.28
C ARG A 254 -21.65 10.43 3.11
N GLN A 255 -22.77 10.12 2.46
CA GLN A 255 -23.23 8.75 2.26
C GLN A 255 -22.21 7.90 1.48
N ALA A 256 -21.72 8.40 0.35
CA ALA A 256 -20.72 7.69 -0.46
C ALA A 256 -19.41 7.45 0.30
N VAL A 257 -18.98 8.42 1.12
CA VAL A 257 -17.81 8.28 1.99
C VAL A 257 -18.03 7.19 3.04
N MET A 258 -19.20 7.19 3.72
CA MET A 258 -19.49 6.21 4.76
C MET A 258 -19.62 4.79 4.20
N GLU A 259 -20.28 4.63 3.05
CA GLU A 259 -20.39 3.35 2.33
C GLU A 259 -19.02 2.81 1.94
N PHE A 260 -18.12 3.68 1.47
CA PHE A 260 -16.76 3.29 1.13
C PHE A 260 -15.93 2.88 2.36
N ILE A 261 -16.04 3.61 3.47
CA ILE A 261 -15.24 3.37 4.68
C ILE A 261 -15.72 2.14 5.45
N LYS A 262 -17.02 1.84 5.42
CA LYS A 262 -17.66 0.79 6.24
C LYS A 262 -16.91 -0.54 6.25
N ASP A 263 -16.52 -1.02 5.06
CA ASP A 263 -15.85 -2.31 4.88
C ASP A 263 -14.36 -2.16 4.50
N LEU A 264 -13.80 -0.95 4.63
CA LEU A 264 -12.41 -0.68 4.26
C LEU A 264 -11.44 -1.30 5.29
N PRO A 265 -10.56 -2.24 4.89
CA PRO A 265 -9.59 -2.78 5.81
C PRO A 265 -8.64 -1.69 6.32
N ILE A 266 -8.50 -1.57 7.64
CA ILE A 266 -7.65 -0.54 8.30
C ILE A 266 -6.21 -0.51 7.74
N ARG A 267 -5.68 -1.67 7.33
CA ARG A 267 -4.34 -1.80 6.70
C ARG A 267 -4.18 -1.06 5.37
N LYS A 268 -5.27 -0.69 4.69
CA LYS A 268 -5.24 0.09 3.44
C LYS A 268 -5.15 1.60 3.71
N VAL A 269 -5.41 2.04 4.94
CA VAL A 269 -5.26 3.44 5.35
C VAL A 269 -3.77 3.74 5.57
N ARG A 270 -3.29 4.85 5.01
CA ARG A 270 -1.89 5.28 5.17
C ARG A 270 -1.53 5.41 6.65
N TYR A 271 -0.27 5.10 6.97
CA TYR A 271 0.35 5.26 8.28
C TYR A 271 -0.12 4.33 9.41
N VAL A 272 -1.22 3.59 9.25
CA VAL A 272 -1.65 2.62 10.29
C VAL A 272 -0.67 1.44 10.45
N ILE A 273 0.20 1.21 9.47
CA ILE A 273 1.22 0.14 9.49
C ILE A 273 2.55 0.58 10.17
N LEU A 274 2.78 1.88 10.39
CA LEU A 274 4.11 2.44 10.65
C LEU A 274 4.77 2.10 12.00
N ARG A 275 4.13 1.37 12.91
CA ARG A 275 4.81 0.81 14.10
C ARG A 275 5.09 -0.70 14.02
N ARG A 276 4.64 -1.39 12.98
CA ARG A 276 4.85 -2.84 12.81
C ARG A 276 5.91 -3.20 11.77
N GLN A 277 6.24 -2.33 10.82
CA GLN A 277 7.31 -2.55 9.86
C GLN A 277 8.05 -1.23 9.64
N ASN A 278 9.29 -1.13 10.14
CA ASN A 278 10.19 -0.03 9.82
C ASN A 278 10.56 -0.14 8.35
N PHE A 279 9.74 0.44 7.48
CA PHE A 279 10.14 0.73 6.12
C PHE A 279 10.80 2.10 6.12
N CYS A 280 12.11 2.13 5.91
CA CYS A 280 12.78 3.32 5.39
C CYS A 280 12.18 3.61 4.02
N CYS A 281 11.28 4.59 3.94
CA CYS A 281 11.08 5.31 2.69
C CYS A 281 12.28 6.24 2.53
N PHE A 282 13.13 5.95 1.55
CA PHE A 282 13.98 6.96 0.91
C PHE A 282 13.17 7.67 -0.16
#